data_AF-A0A3M1XN00-F1
#
_entry.id   AF-A0A3M1XN00-F1
#
_cell.length_a   1.000
_cell.length_b   1.000
_cell.length_c   1.000
_cell.angle_alpha   90.00
_cell.angle_beta   90.00
_cell.angle_gamma   90.00
#
_symmetry.space_group_name_H-M   'P 1'
#
loop_
_entity.id
_entity.type
_entity.pdbx_description
1 polymer ?
#
loop_
_entity_poly.entity_id
_entity_poly.type
_entity_poly.pdbx_seq_one_letter_code
_entity_poly.pdbx_strand_id
1 'polypeptide(L)'
;FNIFSNLTLSQFHRQDAVKLVVEPAARAGISFEKAVPFILQMAGHHPFYLQMACSALYEYLKDGAPLTPSLLEKARQDFLDEARVHFQQLWESCEPDRQELLLLLAAGEPIPASRRFMVQELVRAGYVVMEKGKPRLFSAPMAEMILQAHGAKKGIRKKRKFLFWRF
;
A
#
# COMPACT_ATOMS: atom_id res chain seq x y z
N PHE A 1 -18.17 -35.61 8.93
CA PHE A 1 -18.38 -34.25 8.39
C PHE A 1 -17.25 -33.36 8.90
N ASN A 2 -16.38 -32.89 8.02
CA ASN A 2 -15.31 -31.96 8.39
C ASN A 2 -15.85 -30.53 8.19
N ILE A 3 -16.50 -29.99 9.22
CA ILE A 3 -17.19 -28.68 9.23
C ILE A 3 -16.23 -27.49 9.44
N PHE A 4 -14.92 -27.74 9.53
CA PHE A 4 -13.91 -26.71 9.66
C PHE A 4 -13.16 -26.56 8.33
N SER A 5 -13.70 -25.73 7.43
CA SER A 5 -12.96 -25.22 6.28
C SER A 5 -12.18 -23.98 6.72
N ASN A 6 -10.85 -24.02 6.60
CA ASN A 6 -10.02 -22.85 6.82
C ASN A 6 -10.22 -21.87 5.65
N LEU A 7 -10.82 -20.73 5.93
CA LEU A 7 -10.91 -19.61 4.99
C LEU A 7 -9.83 -18.58 5.34
N THR A 8 -8.81 -18.48 4.51
CA THR A 8 -7.80 -17.43 4.67
C THR A 8 -8.33 -16.11 4.13
N LEU A 9 -8.42 -15.10 4.98
CA LEU A 9 -8.73 -13.74 4.56
C LEU A 9 -7.45 -13.10 3.97
N SER A 10 -7.49 -12.74 2.70
CA SER A 10 -6.42 -12.03 2.01
C SER A 10 -6.85 -10.61 1.62
N GLN A 11 -5.93 -9.88 0.98
CA GLN A 11 -6.28 -8.67 0.24
C GLN A 11 -7.46 -8.91 -0.72
N PHE A 12 -8.22 -7.85 -0.97
CA PHE A 12 -9.26 -7.86 -1.98
C PHE A 12 -8.66 -8.02 -3.38
N HIS A 13 -9.46 -8.61 -4.28
CA HIS A 13 -9.20 -8.43 -5.70
C HIS A 13 -9.34 -6.95 -6.06
N ARG A 14 -8.59 -6.52 -7.08
CA ARG A 14 -8.56 -5.12 -7.49
C ARG A 14 -9.97 -4.55 -7.74
N GLN A 15 -10.87 -5.34 -8.33
CA GLN A 15 -12.25 -4.89 -8.61
C GLN A 15 -13.03 -4.62 -7.33
N ASP A 16 -12.91 -5.49 -6.33
CA ASP A 16 -13.59 -5.35 -5.05
C ASP A 16 -12.99 -4.19 -4.23
N ALA A 17 -11.67 -4.01 -4.29
CA ALA A 17 -11.01 -2.83 -3.71
C ALA A 17 -11.53 -1.53 -4.33
N VAL A 18 -11.71 -1.47 -5.65
CA VAL A 18 -12.29 -0.30 -6.31
C VAL A 18 -13.75 -0.09 -5.89
N LYS A 19 -14.56 -1.14 -5.81
CA LYS A 19 -15.95 -1.02 -5.34
C LYS A 19 -16.03 -0.51 -3.91
N LEU A 20 -15.18 -1.02 -3.02
CA LEU A 20 -15.08 -0.56 -1.63
C LEU A 20 -14.74 0.93 -1.54
N VAL A 21 -13.99 1.48 -2.50
CA VAL A 21 -13.62 2.89 -2.56
C VAL A 21 -14.74 3.74 -3.17
N VAL A 22 -15.28 3.34 -4.31
CA VAL A 22 -16.17 4.17 -5.12
C VAL A 22 -17.61 4.15 -4.63
N GLU A 23 -18.15 2.97 -4.29
CA GLU A 23 -19.58 2.86 -3.99
C GLU A 23 -20.00 3.57 -2.69
N PRO A 24 -19.25 3.49 -1.57
CA PRO A 24 -19.60 4.24 -0.37
C PRO A 24 -19.48 5.76 -0.57
N ALA A 25 -18.45 6.23 -1.29
CA ALA A 25 -18.27 7.64 -1.59
C ALA A 25 -19.44 8.18 -2.45
N ALA A 26 -19.85 7.43 -3.47
CA ALA A 26 -20.98 7.80 -4.32
C ALA A 26 -22.29 7.89 -3.52
N ARG A 27 -22.53 6.97 -2.57
CA ARG A 27 -23.68 7.04 -1.65
C ARG A 27 -23.63 8.26 -0.73
N ALA A 28 -22.44 8.76 -0.41
CA ALA A 28 -22.23 9.99 0.34
C ALA A 28 -22.24 11.27 -0.53
N GLY A 29 -22.50 11.15 -1.84
CA GLY A 29 -22.54 12.28 -2.77
C GLY A 29 -21.16 12.76 -3.25
N ILE A 30 -20.10 11.97 -3.06
CA ILE A 30 -18.72 12.31 -3.45
C ILE A 30 -18.20 11.35 -4.53
N SER A 31 -17.51 11.90 -5.53
CA SER A 31 -16.88 11.14 -6.61
C SER A 31 -15.41 10.84 -6.29
N PHE A 32 -15.09 9.55 -6.13
CA PHE A 32 -13.71 9.07 -5.87
C PHE A 32 -13.03 8.46 -7.10
N GLU A 33 -13.69 8.37 -8.25
CA GLU A 33 -13.23 7.69 -9.46
C GLU A 33 -11.83 8.14 -9.89
N LYS A 34 -11.58 9.45 -9.83
CA LYS A 34 -10.26 10.03 -10.16
C LYS A 34 -9.21 9.80 -9.08
N ALA A 35 -9.63 9.58 -7.84
CA ALA A 35 -8.75 9.34 -6.69
C ALA A 35 -8.40 7.86 -6.48
N VAL A 36 -9.11 6.92 -7.13
CA VAL A 36 -8.85 5.48 -7.02
C VAL A 36 -7.36 5.11 -7.18
N PRO A 37 -6.63 5.57 -8.23
CA PRO A 37 -5.22 5.22 -8.39
C PRO A 37 -4.36 5.66 -7.20
N PHE A 38 -4.63 6.85 -6.67
CA PHE A 38 -3.95 7.41 -5.50
C PHE A 38 -4.24 6.57 -4.24
N ILE A 39 -5.50 6.25 -3.99
CA ILE A 39 -5.92 5.43 -2.83
C ILE A 39 -5.28 4.04 -2.88
N LEU A 40 -5.32 3.37 -4.03
CA LEU A 40 -4.71 2.05 -4.20
C LEU A 40 -3.19 2.08 -4.08
N GLN A 41 -2.54 3.19 -4.45
CA GLN A 41 -1.10 3.36 -4.26
C GLN A 41 -0.72 3.49 -2.78
N MET A 42 -1.56 4.15 -1.98
CA MET A 42 -1.33 4.30 -0.53
C MET A 42 -1.60 3.00 0.24
N ALA A 43 -2.71 2.33 -0.09
CA ALA A 43 -3.28 1.26 0.73
C ALA A 43 -3.14 -0.15 0.16
N GLY A 44 -2.75 -0.29 -1.11
CA GLY A 44 -2.88 -1.55 -1.85
C GLY A 44 -4.35 -1.98 -1.94
N HIS A 45 -4.64 -3.27 -1.73
CA HIS A 45 -6.02 -3.79 -1.70
C HIS A 45 -6.45 -4.28 -0.32
N HIS A 46 -5.84 -3.75 0.74
CA HIS A 46 -6.21 -4.11 2.11
C HIS A 46 -7.39 -3.28 2.59
N PRO A 47 -8.52 -3.90 3.00
CA PRO A 47 -9.71 -3.16 3.44
C PRO A 47 -9.42 -2.14 4.54
N PHE A 48 -8.57 -2.52 5.51
CA PHE A 48 -8.15 -1.64 6.60
C PHE A 48 -7.47 -0.36 6.09
N TYR A 49 -6.38 -0.49 5.32
CA TYR A 49 -5.67 0.69 4.79
C TYR A 49 -6.51 1.46 3.75
N LEU A 50 -7.37 0.78 2.99
CA LEU A 50 -8.28 1.44 2.04
C LEU A 50 -9.24 2.36 2.78
N GLN A 51 -9.81 1.92 3.90
CA GLN A 51 -10.69 2.74 4.72
C GLN A 51 -9.96 3.96 5.28
N MET A 52 -8.74 3.79 5.79
CA MET A 52 -7.91 4.90 6.28
C MET A 52 -7.62 5.92 5.17
N ALA A 53 -7.20 5.45 3.99
CA ALA A 53 -6.92 6.29 2.83
C ALA A 53 -8.17 7.04 2.34
N CYS A 54 -9.32 6.36 2.31
CA CYS A 54 -10.60 6.97 1.96
C CYS A 54 -11.01 8.03 2.99
N SER A 55 -10.88 7.74 4.28
CA SER A 55 -11.22 8.67 5.37
C SER A 55 -10.40 9.95 5.30
N ALA A 56 -9.07 9.81 5.16
CA ALA A 56 -8.16 10.94 5.01
C ALA A 56 -8.53 11.84 3.81
N LEU A 57 -8.95 11.24 2.69
CA LEU A 57 -9.36 12.00 1.51
C LEU A 57 -10.76 12.62 1.64
N TYR A 58 -11.69 11.90 2.27
CA TYR A 58 -13.09 12.30 2.43
C TYR A 58 -13.22 13.64 3.15
N GLU A 59 -12.42 13.85 4.22
CA GLU A 59 -12.44 15.08 5.01
C GLU A 59 -12.22 16.36 4.19
N TYR A 60 -11.46 16.26 3.09
CA TYR A 60 -11.24 17.39 2.19
C TYR A 60 -12.29 17.52 1.10
N LEU A 61 -12.85 16.41 0.61
CA LEU A 61 -13.77 16.40 -0.54
C LEU A 61 -15.23 16.61 -0.14
N LYS A 62 -15.60 16.36 1.13
CA LYS A 62 -16.99 16.48 1.61
C LYS A 62 -17.61 17.87 1.42
N ASP A 63 -16.79 18.91 1.43
CA ASP A 63 -17.22 20.30 1.24
C ASP A 63 -17.09 20.77 -0.23
N GLY A 64 -16.90 19.82 -1.17
CA GLY A 64 -16.82 20.11 -2.61
C GLY A 64 -15.47 20.66 -3.09
N ALA A 65 -14.40 20.49 -2.29
CA ALA A 65 -13.07 20.92 -2.72
C ALA A 65 -12.60 20.16 -3.97
N PRO A 66 -11.91 20.82 -4.91
CA PRO A 66 -11.39 20.15 -6.09
C PRO A 66 -10.23 19.20 -5.73
N LEU A 67 -10.18 18.04 -6.39
CA LEU A 67 -9.07 17.10 -6.29
C LEU A 67 -7.81 17.73 -6.91
N THR A 68 -6.93 18.27 -6.08
CA THR A 68 -5.68 18.93 -6.51
C THR A 68 -4.46 18.17 -5.97
N PRO A 69 -3.27 18.32 -6.58
CA PRO A 69 -2.04 17.71 -6.06
C PRO A 69 -1.73 18.10 -4.60
N SER A 70 -2.01 19.35 -4.22
CA SER A 70 -1.82 19.84 -2.84
C SER A 70 -2.74 19.14 -1.84
N LEU A 71 -4.02 18.95 -2.20
CA LEU A 71 -4.98 18.20 -1.39
C LEU A 71 -4.56 16.74 -1.23
N LEU A 72 -4.13 16.11 -2.32
CA LEU A 72 -3.65 14.72 -2.29
C LEU A 72 -2.42 14.56 -1.39
N GLU A 73 -1.50 15.50 -1.37
CA GLU A 73 -0.35 15.44 -0.47
C GLU A 73 -0.77 15.62 1.00
N LYS A 74 -1.76 16.47 1.29
CA LYS A 74 -2.33 16.57 2.65
C LYS A 74 -3.01 15.28 3.09
N ALA A 75 -3.90 14.73 2.25
CA ALA A 75 -4.57 13.46 2.53
C ALA A 75 -3.56 12.30 2.71
N ARG A 76 -2.46 12.33 1.96
CA ARG A 76 -1.36 11.38 2.13
C ARG A 76 -0.67 11.53 3.48
N GLN A 77 -0.44 12.76 3.95
CA GLN A 77 0.15 13.02 5.25
C GLN A 77 -0.76 12.52 6.37
N ASP A 78 -2.06 12.83 6.30
CA ASP A 78 -3.04 12.38 7.31
C ASP A 78 -3.12 10.84 7.34
N PHE A 79 -3.18 10.20 6.17
CA PHE A 79 -3.09 8.74 6.06
C PHE A 79 -1.81 8.20 6.74
N LEU A 80 -0.67 8.84 6.51
CA LEU A 80 0.61 8.41 7.06
C LEU A 80 0.70 8.60 8.58
N ASP A 81 0.07 9.62 9.12
CA ASP A 81 0.06 9.88 10.57
C ASP A 81 -0.64 8.74 11.32
N GLU A 82 -1.67 8.15 10.73
CA GLU A 82 -2.34 6.97 11.27
C GLU A 82 -1.66 5.65 10.86
N ALA A 83 -1.30 5.48 9.58
CA ALA A 83 -0.83 4.20 9.05
C ALA A 83 0.57 3.82 9.53
N ARG A 84 1.40 4.80 9.94
CA ARG A 84 2.80 4.58 10.31
C ARG A 84 2.97 3.56 11.42
N VAL A 85 2.16 3.63 12.48
CA VAL A 85 2.27 2.69 13.60
C VAL A 85 2.00 1.26 13.13
N HIS A 86 1.03 1.06 12.24
CA HIS A 86 0.70 -0.24 11.69
C HIS A 86 1.76 -0.76 10.72
N PHE A 87 2.35 0.11 9.90
CA PHE A 87 3.48 -0.28 9.06
C PHE A 87 4.71 -0.67 9.88
N GLN A 88 4.96 0.05 10.98
CA GLN A 88 6.05 -0.28 11.90
C GLN A 88 5.81 -1.63 12.58
N GLN A 89 4.62 -1.88 13.11
CA GLN A 89 4.24 -3.17 13.70
C GLN A 89 4.38 -4.32 12.68
N LEU A 90 3.94 -4.11 11.44
CA LEU A 90 4.08 -5.09 10.37
C LEU A 90 5.57 -5.39 10.11
N TRP A 91 6.40 -4.36 10.00
CA TRP A 91 7.84 -4.52 9.83
C TRP A 91 8.48 -5.29 11.00
N GLU A 92 8.19 -4.89 12.24
CA GLU A 92 8.75 -5.50 13.45
C GLU A 92 8.33 -6.96 13.65
N SER A 93 7.13 -7.34 13.19
CA SER A 93 6.66 -8.73 13.22
C SER A 93 7.28 -9.63 12.13
N CYS A 94 8.02 -9.06 11.17
CA CYS A 94 8.67 -9.83 10.13
C CYS A 94 10.03 -10.38 10.59
N GLU A 95 10.27 -11.66 10.28
CA GLU A 95 11.59 -12.28 10.43
C GLU A 95 12.69 -11.54 9.63
N PRO A 96 13.96 -11.58 10.07
CA PRO A 96 15.05 -10.82 9.45
C PRO A 96 15.21 -11.03 7.94
N ASP A 97 15.04 -12.27 7.45
CA ASP A 97 15.14 -12.59 6.03
C ASP A 97 14.01 -11.93 5.21
N ARG A 98 12.80 -11.85 5.79
CA ARG A 98 11.65 -11.17 5.17
C ARG A 98 11.85 -9.68 5.18
N GLN A 99 12.32 -9.10 6.29
CA GLN A 99 12.67 -7.67 6.36
C GLN A 99 13.69 -7.29 5.28
N GLU A 100 14.72 -8.11 5.08
CA GLU A 100 15.69 -7.89 4.01
C GLU A 100 15.05 -7.92 2.63
N LEU A 101 14.17 -8.88 2.37
CA LEU A 101 13.46 -8.95 1.09
C LEU A 101 12.52 -7.75 0.87
N LEU A 102 11.78 -7.33 1.90
CA LEU A 102 10.92 -6.14 1.85
C LEU A 102 11.75 -4.88 1.58
N LEU A 103 12.95 -4.76 2.15
CA LEU A 103 13.86 -3.66 1.89
C LEU A 103 14.39 -3.65 0.44
N LEU A 104 14.75 -4.82 -0.11
CA LEU A 104 15.12 -4.95 -1.54
C LEU A 104 13.97 -4.53 -2.46
N LEU A 105 12.75 -4.98 -2.15
CA LEU A 105 11.54 -4.61 -2.89
C LEU A 105 11.24 -3.11 -2.78
N ALA A 106 11.39 -2.52 -1.59
CA ALA A 106 11.24 -1.09 -1.38
C ALA A 106 12.24 -0.28 -2.22
N ALA A 107 13.48 -0.77 -2.33
CA ALA A 107 14.53 -0.18 -3.14
C ALA A 107 14.36 -0.38 -4.66
N GLY A 108 13.46 -1.29 -5.07
CA GLY A 108 13.33 -1.69 -6.46
C GLY A 108 14.56 -2.46 -6.98
N GLU A 109 15.26 -3.15 -6.10
CA GLU A 109 16.42 -3.98 -6.44
C GLU A 109 15.97 -5.36 -6.96
N PRO A 110 16.78 -6.01 -7.82
CA PRO A 110 16.46 -7.33 -8.33
C PRO A 110 16.44 -8.35 -7.20
N ILE A 111 15.42 -9.21 -7.19
CA ILE A 111 15.31 -10.29 -6.21
C ILE A 111 16.12 -11.50 -6.66
N PRO A 112 17.06 -12.01 -5.84
CA PRO A 112 17.81 -13.22 -6.15
C PRO A 112 16.88 -14.41 -6.42
N ALA A 113 17.26 -15.27 -7.37
CA ALA A 113 16.45 -16.43 -7.74
C ALA A 113 16.15 -17.34 -6.53
N SER A 114 17.11 -17.47 -5.60
CA SER A 114 16.97 -18.25 -4.37
C SER A 114 15.87 -17.73 -3.43
N ARG A 115 15.45 -16.47 -3.55
CA ARG A 115 14.42 -15.85 -2.67
C ARG A 115 13.04 -15.75 -3.32
N ARG A 116 12.84 -16.32 -4.52
CA ARG A 116 11.55 -16.25 -5.24
C ARG A 116 10.39 -16.91 -4.48
N PHE A 117 10.65 -18.00 -3.76
CA PHE A 117 9.62 -18.67 -2.95
C PHE A 117 9.08 -17.72 -1.87
N MET A 118 9.95 -16.95 -1.22
CA MET A 118 9.58 -16.00 -0.18
C MET A 118 8.76 -14.83 -0.74
N VAL A 119 9.01 -14.41 -1.99
CA VAL A 119 8.14 -13.43 -2.67
C VAL A 119 6.71 -13.97 -2.79
N GLN A 120 6.54 -15.25 -3.15
CA GLN A 120 5.21 -15.85 -3.24
C GLN A 120 4.51 -15.92 -1.88
N GLU A 121 5.24 -16.21 -0.81
CA GLU A 121 4.70 -16.14 0.56
C GLU A 121 4.23 -14.72 0.92
N LEU A 122 5.06 -13.71 0.62
CA LEU A 122 4.72 -12.31 0.89
C LEU A 122 3.54 -11.82 0.04
N VAL A 123 3.37 -12.35 -1.17
CA VAL A 123 2.18 -12.10 -1.99
C VAL A 123 0.95 -12.73 -1.34
N ARG A 124 1.03 -13.98 -0.88
CA ARG A 124 -0.07 -14.66 -0.19
C ARG A 124 -0.44 -13.96 1.13
N ALA A 125 0.55 -13.49 1.88
CA ALA A 125 0.37 -12.70 3.09
C ALA A 125 -0.13 -11.28 2.82
N GLY A 126 -0.11 -10.84 1.56
CA GLY A 126 -0.56 -9.51 1.18
C GLY A 126 0.44 -8.38 1.49
N TYR A 127 1.72 -8.67 1.69
CA TYR A 127 2.73 -7.60 1.82
C TYR A 127 3.28 -7.15 0.47
N VAL A 128 3.13 -7.99 -0.55
CA VAL A 128 3.64 -7.78 -1.90
C VAL A 128 2.53 -7.96 -2.92
N VAL A 129 2.56 -7.16 -3.98
CA VAL A 129 1.68 -7.29 -5.13
C VAL A 129 2.51 -7.47 -6.40
N MET A 130 1.97 -8.20 -7.36
CA MET A 130 2.58 -8.37 -8.68
C MET A 130 2.02 -7.32 -9.63
N GLU A 131 2.85 -6.39 -10.07
CA GLU A 131 2.46 -5.36 -11.04
C GLU A 131 3.33 -5.49 -12.29
N LYS A 132 2.69 -5.70 -13.45
CA LYS A 132 3.39 -5.91 -14.73
C LYS A 132 4.48 -7.00 -14.65
N GLY A 133 4.21 -8.06 -13.87
CA GLY A 133 5.14 -9.18 -13.66
C GLY A 133 6.29 -8.89 -12.69
N LYS A 134 6.33 -7.71 -12.05
CA LYS A 134 7.35 -7.34 -11.07
C LYS A 134 6.74 -7.29 -9.66
N PRO A 135 7.39 -7.88 -8.65
CA PRO A 135 6.95 -7.75 -7.27
C PRO A 135 7.22 -6.34 -6.76
N ARG A 136 6.25 -5.76 -6.05
CA ARG A 136 6.40 -4.51 -5.30
C ARG A 136 5.67 -4.58 -3.98
N LEU A 137 6.05 -3.74 -3.02
CA LEU A 137 5.26 -3.58 -1.79
C LEU A 137 3.85 -3.10 -2.14
N PHE A 138 2.87 -3.56 -1.35
CA PHE A 138 1.47 -3.21 -1.57
C PHE A 138 1.20 -1.70 -1.44
N SER A 139 1.96 -1.03 -0.56
CA SER A 139 1.85 0.39 -0.23
C SER A 139 3.14 1.13 -0.59
N ALA A 140 3.04 2.18 -1.41
CA ALA A 140 4.18 3.04 -1.71
C ALA A 140 4.67 3.84 -0.48
N PRO A 141 3.78 4.43 0.35
CA PRO A 141 4.22 5.06 1.60
C PRO A 141 4.98 4.12 2.55
N MET A 142 4.57 2.85 2.65
CA MET A 142 5.31 1.85 3.43
C MET A 142 6.72 1.60 2.87
N ALA A 143 6.85 1.49 1.54
CA ALA A 143 8.14 1.33 0.88
C ALA A 143 9.09 2.51 1.20
N GLU A 144 8.57 3.73 1.12
CA GLU A 144 9.33 4.93 1.45
C GLU A 144 9.77 4.95 2.91
N MET A 145 8.88 4.58 3.83
CA MET A 145 9.18 4.50 5.26
C MET A 145 10.30 3.48 5.56
N ILE A 146 10.22 2.28 4.98
CA ILE A 146 11.26 1.24 5.12
C ILE A 146 12.61 1.75 4.61
N LEU A 147 12.63 2.40 3.44
CA LEU A 147 13.87 2.97 2.89
C LEU A 147 14.45 4.08 3.75
N GLN A 148 13.60 4.93 4.32
CA GLN A 148 14.03 6.03 5.19
C GLN A 148 14.62 5.50 6.50
N ALA A 149 14.00 4.50 7.12
CA ALA A 149 14.43 3.96 8.41
C ALA A 149 15.62 2.98 8.30
N HIS A 150 15.69 2.18 7.23
CA HIS A 150 16.61 1.04 7.14
C HIS A 150 17.54 1.05 5.92
N GLY A 151 17.27 1.87 4.90
CA GLY A 151 18.07 1.89 3.66
C GLY A 151 19.52 2.38 3.85
N ALA A 152 19.72 3.40 4.68
CA ALA A 152 21.06 3.95 4.96
C ALA A 152 21.97 2.95 5.67
N LYS A 153 21.42 2.12 6.56
CA LYS A 153 22.17 1.10 7.31
C LYS A 153 22.73 -0.02 6.42
N LYS A 154 22.13 -0.26 5.25
CA LYS A 154 22.56 -1.31 4.30
C LYS A 154 23.26 -0.79 3.05
N GLY A 155 23.63 0.50 2.99
CA GLY A 155 24.32 1.07 1.82
C GLY A 155 23.48 1.11 0.53
N ILE A 156 22.15 1.01 0.64
CA ILE A 156 21.24 0.99 -0.50
C ILE A 156 21.02 2.43 -0.99
N ARG A 157 21.36 2.70 -2.25
CA ARG A 157 21.18 4.04 -2.84
C ARG A 157 19.70 4.33 -3.06
N LYS A 158 19.18 5.40 -2.44
CA LYS A 158 17.85 5.95 -2.77
C LYS A 158 17.84 6.34 -4.26
N LYS A 159 17.16 5.56 -5.11
CA LYS A 159 16.80 6.05 -6.44
C LYS A 159 15.86 7.24 -6.24
N ARG A 160 16.32 8.42 -6.69
CA ARG A 160 15.63 9.71 -6.54
C ARG A 160 14.18 9.59 -7.02
N LYS A 161 13.27 10.02 -6.14
CA LYS A 161 11.84 10.33 -6.35
C LYS A 161 11.12 9.36 -7.29
N PHE A 162 10.37 8.43 -6.71
CA PHE A 162 9.33 7.66 -7.40
C PHE A 162 8.51 8.63 -8.27
N LEU A 163 8.78 8.61 -9.58
CA LEU A 163 8.22 9.51 -10.58
C LEU A 163 6.81 9.03 -10.93
N PHE A 164 5.92 8.94 -9.94
CA PHE A 164 4.54 8.45 -10.10
C PHE A 164 3.50 9.57 -10.27
N TRP A 165 3.92 10.83 -10.14
CA TRP A 165 3.03 11.99 -10.32
C TRP A 165 3.02 12.42 -11.80
N ARG A 166 2.33 11.65 -12.65
CA ARG A 166 1.80 12.16 -13.91
C ARG A 166 0.29 11.90 -13.89
N PHE A 167 -0.45 12.91 -13.43
CA PHE A 167 -1.88 13.06 -13.68
C PHE A 167 -2.12 13.40 -15.15
#